data_AF-A0AB33L3M8-F1
#
_entry.id   AF-A0AB33L3M8-F1
#
_cell.length_a   1.000
_cell.length_b   1.000
_cell.length_c   1.000
_cell.angle_alpha   90.00
_cell.angle_beta   90.00
_cell.angle_gamma   90.00
#
_symmetry.space_group_name_H-M   'P 1'
#
loop_
_entity.id
_entity.type
_entity.pdbx_description
1 polymer ?
#
loop_
_entity_poly.entity_id
_entity_poly.type
_entity_poly.pdbx_seq_one_letter_code
_entity_poly.pdbx_strand_id
1 'polypeptide(L)'
;MESFTDSTELGGKKYYLYFQKFKNNLMEMKIRISNDTVYHWNDVKKKHQVFFGVNPKVGQTIGNGTIKKVGAKLKTPKGKLKDLLVIEMNYSNGMSDIRYYQKGLGLVAVKNNKGLISYHIPD
;
A
#
# COMPACT_ATOMS: atom_id res chain seq x y z
N MET A 1 10.42 -11.39 -12.76
CA MET A 1 9.77 -11.20 -14.08
C MET A 1 8.31 -10.93 -13.78
N GLU A 2 7.89 -9.66 -13.81
CA GLU A 2 6.50 -9.27 -13.56
C GLU A 2 5.75 -9.41 -14.88
N SER A 3 4.90 -10.44 -15.01
CA SER A 3 4.01 -10.59 -16.17
C SER A 3 2.61 -10.15 -15.77
N PHE A 4 2.06 -9.15 -16.47
CA PHE A 4 0.62 -8.86 -16.43
C PHE A 4 -0.08 -9.94 -17.26
N THR A 5 -0.58 -10.98 -16.62
CA THR A 5 -0.90 -12.23 -17.34
C THR A 5 -2.35 -12.39 -17.75
N ASP A 6 -3.28 -11.58 -17.24
CA ASP A 6 -4.68 -11.60 -17.71
C ASP A 6 -5.45 -10.36 -17.26
N SER A 7 -6.54 -10.03 -17.96
CA SER A 7 -7.42 -8.92 -17.60
C SER A 7 -8.87 -9.37 -17.44
N THR A 8 -9.57 -8.81 -16.45
CA THR A 8 -10.97 -9.11 -16.13
C THR A 8 -11.80 -7.84 -16.05
N GLU A 9 -13.11 -7.95 -16.24
CA GLU A 9 -14.03 -6.82 -16.18
C GLU A 9 -14.94 -6.92 -14.95
N LEU A 10 -14.92 -5.88 -14.11
CA LEU A 10 -15.65 -5.84 -12.83
C LEU A 10 -16.33 -4.49 -12.67
N GLY A 11 -17.66 -4.49 -12.59
CA GLY A 11 -18.46 -3.26 -12.49
C GLY A 11 -18.23 -2.30 -13.66
N GLY A 12 -18.12 -2.84 -14.88
CA GLY A 12 -17.87 -2.08 -16.11
C GLY A 12 -16.47 -1.47 -16.22
N LYS A 13 -15.49 -1.98 -15.46
CA LYS A 13 -14.11 -1.49 -15.46
C LYS A 13 -13.13 -2.64 -15.67
N LYS A 14 -12.13 -2.42 -16.52
CA LYS A 14 -11.04 -3.36 -16.77
C LYS A 14 -10.04 -3.37 -15.62
N TYR A 15 -9.68 -4.55 -15.16
CA TYR A 15 -8.71 -4.84 -14.11
C TYR A 15 -7.64 -5.80 -14.65
N TYR A 16 -6.41 -5.65 -14.19
CA TYR A 16 -5.29 -6.54 -14.46
C TYR A 16 -5.05 -7.44 -13.24
N LEU A 17 -4.77 -8.71 -13.48
CA LEU A 17 -4.35 -9.61 -12.41
C LEU A 17 -2.88 -9.33 -12.04
N TYR A 18 -2.62 -9.22 -10.75
CA TYR A 18 -1.31 -8.99 -10.17
C TYR A 18 -1.10 -9.96 -9.00
N PHE A 19 -0.04 -10.75 -9.05
CA PHE A 19 0.28 -11.71 -8.01
C PHE A 19 1.41 -11.18 -7.13
N GLN A 20 1.15 -11.02 -5.83
CA GLN A 20 2.15 -10.64 -4.85
C GLN A 20 2.56 -11.84 -4.01
N LYS A 21 3.84 -12.20 -4.06
CA LYS A 21 4.40 -13.24 -3.19
C LYS A 21 4.77 -12.65 -1.84
N PHE A 22 4.12 -13.12 -0.78
CA PHE A 22 4.52 -12.96 0.61
C PHE A 22 5.30 -14.21 1.05
N LYS A 23 5.99 -14.10 2.20
CA LYS A 23 6.88 -15.17 2.72
C LYS A 23 6.24 -16.56 2.72
N ASN A 24 4.94 -16.64 3.02
CA ASN A 24 4.19 -17.90 3.11
C ASN A 24 2.94 -17.96 2.21
N ASN A 25 2.73 -16.99 1.32
CA ASN A 25 1.49 -16.94 0.54
C ASN A 25 1.68 -16.23 -0.80
N LEU A 26 0.95 -16.65 -1.84
CA LEU A 26 0.83 -15.93 -3.09
C LEU A 26 -0.56 -15.31 -3.14
N MET A 27 -0.62 -13.99 -3.11
CA MET A 27 -1.89 -13.26 -3.12
C MET A 27 -2.16 -12.75 -4.53
N GLU A 28 -3.27 -13.15 -5.12
CA GLU A 28 -3.80 -12.54 -6.34
C GLU A 28 -4.54 -11.25 -5.99
N MET A 29 -4.26 -10.18 -6.73
CA MET A 29 -4.95 -8.89 -6.65
C MET A 29 -5.44 -8.48 -8.04
N LYS A 30 -6.65 -7.92 -8.10
CA LYS A 30 -7.20 -7.31 -9.31
C LYS A 30 -6.93 -5.81 -9.24
N ILE A 31 -6.04 -5.30 -10.09
CA ILE A 31 -5.56 -3.92 -10.07
C ILE A 31 -6.06 -3.12 -11.29
N ARG A 32 -6.55 -1.91 -11.08
CA ARG A 32 -6.92 -0.96 -12.13
C ARG A 32 -6.20 0.35 -11.90
N ILE A 33 -5.56 0.91 -12.92
CA ILE A 33 -4.92 2.22 -12.85
C ILE A 33 -5.80 3.23 -13.59
N SER A 34 -6.09 4.37 -12.96
CA SER A 34 -6.89 5.45 -13.54
C SER A 34 -6.56 6.76 -12.82
N ASN A 35 -6.27 7.83 -13.57
CA ASN A 35 -5.93 9.16 -13.05
C ASN A 35 -4.91 9.13 -11.90
N ASP A 36 -3.71 8.61 -12.19
CA ASP A 36 -2.63 8.46 -11.20
C ASP A 36 -3.02 7.70 -9.93
N THR A 37 -4.05 6.86 -10.00
CA THR A 37 -4.56 6.13 -8.84
C THR A 37 -4.69 4.66 -9.20
N VAL A 38 -4.03 3.84 -8.42
CA VAL A 38 -4.12 2.39 -8.43
C VAL A 38 -5.29 2.00 -7.54
N TYR A 39 -6.27 1.33 -8.10
CA TYR A 39 -7.41 0.75 -7.41
C TYR A 39 -7.22 -0.76 -7.35
N HIS A 40 -7.67 -1.39 -6.26
CA HIS A 40 -7.90 -2.82 -6.21
C HIS A 40 -9.39 -3.11 -6.06
N TRP A 41 -9.83 -4.28 -6.55
CA TRP A 41 -11.18 -4.76 -6.28
C TRP A 41 -11.25 -5.45 -4.92
N ASN A 42 -12.16 -5.02 -4.05
CA ASN A 42 -12.43 -5.70 -2.79
C ASN A 42 -13.56 -6.72 -3.01
N ASP A 43 -13.21 -8.00 -3.06
CA ASP A 43 -14.16 -9.08 -3.34
C ASP A 43 -15.22 -9.29 -2.24
N VAL A 44 -14.91 -8.92 -0.99
CA VAL A 44 -15.84 -9.03 0.15
C VAL A 44 -16.89 -7.92 0.10
N LYS A 45 -16.45 -6.68 -0.14
CA LYS A 45 -17.31 -5.49 -0.16
C LYS A 45 -17.88 -5.16 -1.55
N LYS A 46 -17.51 -5.94 -2.57
CA LYS A 46 -17.89 -5.76 -3.98
C LYS A 46 -17.73 -4.31 -4.46
N LYS A 47 -16.57 -3.69 -4.14
CA LYS A 47 -16.32 -2.28 -4.47
C LYS A 47 -14.88 -2.01 -4.89
N HIS A 48 -14.72 -0.96 -5.70
CA HIS A 48 -13.40 -0.42 -6.04
C HIS A 48 -12.82 0.29 -4.82
N GLN A 49 -11.63 -0.11 -4.39
CA GLN A 49 -10.91 0.55 -3.31
C GLN A 49 -9.61 1.13 -3.82
N VAL A 50 -9.29 2.34 -3.39
CA VAL A 50 -7.98 2.92 -3.67
C VAL A 50 -6.92 2.09 -2.96
N PHE A 51 -5.90 1.68 -3.71
CA PHE A 51 -4.75 0.94 -3.23
C PHE A 51 -3.54 1.86 -3.06
N PHE A 52 -3.13 2.58 -4.11
CA PHE A 52 -2.03 3.56 -4.08
C PHE A 52 -2.26 4.73 -5.05
N GLY A 53 -1.60 5.87 -4.82
CA GLY A 53 -1.45 6.91 -5.83
C GLY A 53 -0.11 6.74 -6.56
N VAL A 54 -0.12 6.82 -7.90
CA VAL A 54 1.07 6.80 -8.76
C VAL A 54 1.97 8.01 -8.46
N ASN A 55 1.36 9.16 -8.16
CA ASN A 55 2.02 10.39 -7.72
C ASN A 55 1.47 10.83 -6.36
N PRO A 56 1.99 10.29 -5.24
CA PRO A 56 1.46 10.60 -3.91
C PRO A 56 1.72 12.07 -3.55
N LYS A 57 0.65 12.80 -3.19
CA LYS A 57 0.75 14.19 -2.68
C LYS A 57 0.48 14.22 -1.18
N VAL A 58 1.26 15.01 -0.44
CA VAL A 58 1.00 15.22 1.00
C VAL A 58 -0.40 15.81 1.19
N GLY A 59 -1.14 15.28 2.16
CA GLY A 59 -2.54 15.63 2.43
C GLY A 59 -3.57 14.83 1.62
N GLN A 60 -3.15 14.09 0.58
CA GLN A 60 -4.06 13.26 -0.21
C GLN A 60 -4.53 12.04 0.61
N THR A 61 -5.83 11.77 0.58
CA THR A 61 -6.43 10.57 1.16
C THR A 61 -6.50 9.43 0.14
N ILE A 62 -6.01 8.26 0.53
CA ILE A 62 -5.99 7.01 -0.23
C ILE A 62 -6.65 5.93 0.64
N GLY A 63 -7.90 5.59 0.32
CA GLY A 63 -8.70 4.67 1.14
C GLY A 63 -8.96 5.27 2.52
N ASN A 64 -8.53 4.58 3.59
CA ASN A 64 -8.61 5.07 4.97
C ASN A 64 -7.33 5.79 5.44
N GLY A 65 -6.37 5.98 4.53
CA GLY A 65 -5.06 6.54 4.85
C GLY A 65 -4.89 7.95 4.30
N THR A 66 -4.19 8.82 5.01
CA THR A 66 -3.76 10.14 4.53
C THR A 66 -2.24 10.15 4.35
N ILE A 67 -1.77 10.57 3.19
CA ILE A 67 -0.34 10.73 2.93
C ILE A 67 0.17 11.90 3.78
N LYS A 68 1.12 11.61 4.67
CA LYS A 68 1.74 12.63 5.54
C LYS A 68 3.08 13.10 5.02
N LYS A 69 3.82 12.24 4.32
CA LYS A 69 5.16 12.57 3.83
C LYS A 69 5.58 11.69 2.66
N VAL A 70 6.33 12.27 1.74
CA VAL A 70 7.03 11.57 0.65
C VAL A 70 8.53 11.76 0.86
N GLY A 71 9.35 10.75 0.53
CA GLY A 71 10.81 10.81 0.70
C GLY A 71 11.27 10.76 2.16
N ALA A 72 10.51 10.13 3.04
CA ALA A 72 10.86 10.04 4.45
C ALA A 72 11.98 9.03 4.72
N LYS A 73 12.59 9.14 5.90
CA LYS A 73 13.58 8.21 6.42
C LYS A 73 13.10 7.68 7.76
N LEU A 74 13.36 6.41 8.04
CA LEU A 74 13.01 5.76 9.30
C LEU A 74 14.21 5.00 9.86
N LYS A 75 14.62 5.33 11.09
CA LYS A 75 15.62 4.55 11.82
C LYS A 75 14.93 3.35 12.46
N THR A 76 15.42 2.15 12.16
CA THR A 76 15.00 0.88 12.75
C THR A 76 16.17 0.31 13.57
N PRO A 77 15.93 -0.70 14.43
CA PRO A 77 17.01 -1.39 15.14
C PRO A 77 18.07 -2.03 14.23
N LYS A 78 17.72 -2.32 12.97
CA LYS A 78 18.61 -2.99 12.00
C LYS A 78 19.18 -2.05 10.93
N GLY A 79 18.84 -0.76 10.95
CA GLY A 79 19.38 0.19 9.98
C GLY A 79 18.53 1.42 9.75
N LYS A 80 18.72 2.07 8.60
CA LYS A 80 17.92 3.22 8.17
C LYS A 80 17.23 2.90 6.84
N LEU A 81 15.91 2.96 6.85
CA LEU A 81 15.08 2.93 5.65
C LEU A 81 14.98 4.36 5.08
N LYS A 82 14.96 4.51 3.75
CA LYS A 82 14.97 5.79 3.04
C LYS A 82 13.93 5.78 1.90
N ASP A 83 13.65 6.97 1.36
CA ASP A 83 12.75 7.18 0.23
C ASP A 83 11.35 6.60 0.46
N LEU A 84 10.85 6.80 1.68
CA LEU A 84 9.60 6.23 2.16
C LEU A 84 8.41 7.16 1.90
N LEU A 85 7.31 6.55 1.47
CA LEU A 85 5.97 7.14 1.53
C LEU A 85 5.36 6.84 2.91
N VAL A 86 4.94 7.88 3.62
CA VAL A 86 4.35 7.79 4.95
C VAL A 86 2.85 8.03 4.85
N ILE A 87 2.07 7.05 5.29
CA ILE A 87 0.61 7.10 5.30
C ILE A 87 0.14 6.91 6.73
N GLU A 88 -0.65 7.85 7.24
CA GLU A 88 -1.38 7.68 8.49
C GLU A 88 -2.73 7.02 8.20
N MET A 89 -2.99 5.88 8.83
CA MET A 89 -4.23 5.14 8.76
C MET A 89 -5.09 5.48 9.96
N ASN A 90 -6.35 5.84 9.72
CA ASN A 90 -7.34 6.04 10.77
C ASN A 90 -8.46 5.01 10.62
N TYR A 91 -8.75 4.30 11.70
CA TYR A 91 -9.77 3.25 11.73
C TYR A 91 -11.03 3.73 12.45
N SER A 92 -12.17 3.16 12.09
CA SER A 92 -13.48 3.52 12.66
C SER A 92 -13.61 3.28 14.16
N ASN A 93 -12.74 2.43 14.74
CA ASN A 93 -12.66 2.18 16.17
C ASN A 93 -11.76 3.17 16.93
N GLY A 94 -11.35 4.26 16.30
CA GLY A 94 -10.50 5.29 16.90
C GLY A 94 -9.02 4.95 16.97
N MET A 95 -8.61 3.75 16.52
CA MET A 95 -7.19 3.42 16.41
C MET A 95 -6.55 4.12 15.21
N SER A 96 -5.25 4.37 15.31
CA SER A 96 -4.44 4.85 14.21
C SER A 96 -3.06 4.19 14.17
N ASP A 97 -2.52 4.04 12.96
CA ASP A 97 -1.14 3.64 12.74
C ASP A 97 -0.51 4.43 11.59
N ILE A 98 0.81 4.48 11.58
CA ILE A 98 1.62 5.08 10.52
C ILE A 98 2.31 3.94 9.77
N ARG A 99 2.08 3.91 8.47
CA ARG A 99 2.65 2.93 7.55
C ARG A 99 3.70 3.59 6.68
N TYR A 100 4.80 2.87 6.47
CA TYR A 100 5.91 3.30 5.63
C TYR A 100 6.00 2.36 4.44
N TYR A 101 5.87 2.92 3.25
CA TYR A 101 5.97 2.19 1.99
C TYR A 101 7.24 2.61 1.25
N GLN A 102 7.94 1.66 0.66
CA GLN A 102 9.10 1.90 -0.20
C GLN A 102 8.78 1.46 -1.62
N LYS A 103 9.14 2.29 -2.61
CA LYS A 103 8.93 1.98 -4.02
C LYS A 103 9.62 0.66 -4.37
N GLY A 104 8.91 -0.24 -5.05
CA GLY A 104 9.41 -1.58 -5.44
C GLY A 104 9.36 -2.65 -4.33
N LEU A 105 9.20 -2.27 -3.05
CA LEU A 105 9.11 -3.24 -1.94
C LEU A 105 7.73 -3.27 -1.28
N GLY A 106 6.96 -2.19 -1.38
CA GLY A 106 5.65 -2.08 -0.72
C GLY A 106 5.80 -1.69 0.75
N LEU A 107 4.99 -2.28 1.65
CA LEU A 107 4.97 -1.94 3.08
C LEU A 107 6.25 -2.43 3.77
N VAL A 108 7.06 -1.50 4.28
CA VAL A 108 8.35 -1.80 4.92
C VAL A 108 8.39 -1.49 6.40
N ALA A 109 7.44 -0.73 6.96
CA ALA A 109 7.32 -0.58 8.41
C ALA A 109 5.93 -0.12 8.84
N VAL A 110 5.57 -0.42 10.08
CA VAL A 110 4.36 0.06 10.75
C VAL A 110 4.73 0.57 12.14
N LYS A 111 4.21 1.74 12.50
CA LYS A 111 4.39 2.38 13.81
C LYS A 111 3.04 2.80 14.36
N ASN A 112 2.82 2.68 15.67
CA ASN A 112 1.69 3.30 16.35
C ASN A 112 2.19 4.22 17.47
N ASN A 113 1.26 4.70 18.31
CA ASN A 113 1.55 5.49 19.51
C ASN A 113 2.47 4.79 20.52
N LYS A 114 2.49 3.45 20.55
CA LYS A 114 3.38 2.66 21.43
C LYS A 114 4.79 2.44 20.87
N GLY A 115 5.00 2.73 19.58
CA GLY A 115 6.31 2.59 18.94
C GLY A 115 6.26 1.82 17.63
N LEU A 116 7.43 1.34 17.20
CA LEU A 116 7.58 0.57 15.98
C LEU A 116 6.99 -0.84 16.18
N ILE A 117 5.95 -1.17 15.42
CA ILE A 117 5.26 -2.47 15.48
C ILE A 117 6.00 -3.49 14.63
N SER A 118 6.38 -3.10 13.42
CA SER A 118 7.07 -3.97 12.48
C SER A 118 7.96 -3.17 11.54
N TYR A 119 9.01 -3.81 11.05
CA TYR A 119 9.87 -3.27 10.02
C TYR A 119 10.47 -4.40 9.19
N HIS A 120 10.67 -4.13 7.91
CA HIS A 120 11.37 -4.99 6.99
C HIS A 120 12.86 -4.98 7.34
N ILE A 121 13.45 -6.17 7.36
CA ILE A 121 14.89 -6.40 7.42
C ILE A 121 15.25 -6.86 6.01
N PRO A 122 15.95 -6.04 5.22
CA PRO A 122 16.51 -6.52 3.96
C PRO A 122 17.54 -7.59 4.27
N ASP A 123 17.48 -8.71 3.55
CA ASP A 123 18.51 -9.75 3.57
C ASP A 123 19.85 -9.22 3.03
#